data_AF-A0A0K8RQ66-F1
#
_entry.id   AF-A0A0K8RQ66-F1
#
_cell.length_a   1.000
_cell.length_b   1.000
_cell.length_c   1.000
_cell.angle_alpha   90.00
_cell.angle_beta   90.00
_cell.angle_gamma   90.00
#
_symmetry.space_group_name_H-M   'P 1'
#
loop_
_entity.id
_entity.type
_entity.pdbx_description
1 polymer ?
#
loop_
_entity_poly.entity_id
_entity_poly.type
_entity_poly.pdbx_seq_one_letter_code
_entity_poly.pdbx_strand_id
1 'polypeptide(L)'
;LVSKSICTDIGEVYSRLFDHKPFLQGEIKYFIKEFEEKRNDREVQRLFEILENVTEIRETQIDRICRNSDQKLCNLTGNLEVALSMCNKILEAEDKINVAEDLSERRKQRQCEWEKFMQDIKDKTARMDEAFQQKEREVIDHFRCLQEKLQPKAE
;
A
#
# COMPACT_ATOMS: atom_id res chain seq x y z
N LEU A 1 -49.23 -18.61 -97.04
CA LEU A 1 -49.65 -18.33 -95.63
C LEU A 1 -48.90 -19.22 -94.62
N VAL A 2 -48.83 -20.55 -94.84
CA VAL A 2 -48.15 -21.51 -93.95
C VAL A 2 -46.64 -21.25 -93.74
N SER A 3 -45.84 -21.02 -94.79
CA SER A 3 -44.39 -20.75 -94.63
C SER A 3 -44.07 -19.47 -93.84
N LYS A 4 -44.98 -18.49 -93.84
CA LYS A 4 -44.79 -17.23 -93.11
C LYS A 4 -44.95 -17.44 -91.60
N SER A 5 -45.90 -18.28 -91.18
CA SER A 5 -46.03 -18.65 -89.75
C SER A 5 -44.80 -19.41 -89.30
N ILE A 6 -44.35 -20.41 -90.07
CA ILE A 6 -43.19 -21.24 -89.71
C ILE A 6 -41.91 -20.39 -89.53
N CYS A 7 -41.62 -19.44 -90.44
CA CYS A 7 -40.47 -18.55 -90.27
C CYS A 7 -40.59 -17.64 -89.05
N THR A 8 -41.81 -17.21 -88.70
CA THR A 8 -42.05 -16.37 -87.54
C THR A 8 -41.86 -17.17 -86.26
N ASP A 9 -42.39 -18.39 -86.21
CA ASP A 9 -42.28 -19.32 -85.09
C ASP A 9 -40.80 -19.70 -84.84
N ILE A 10 -40.03 -19.98 -85.90
CA ILE A 10 -38.59 -20.26 -85.81
C ILE A 10 -37.81 -19.03 -85.31
N GLY A 11 -38.11 -17.83 -85.83
CA GLY A 11 -37.49 -16.59 -85.37
C GLY A 11 -37.79 -16.30 -83.90
N GLU A 12 -39.00 -16.61 -83.45
CA GLU A 12 -39.41 -16.44 -82.07
C GLU A 12 -38.68 -17.44 -81.14
N VAL A 13 -38.58 -18.71 -81.54
CA VAL A 13 -37.82 -19.73 -80.82
C VAL A 13 -36.33 -19.37 -80.76
N TYR A 14 -35.75 -18.89 -81.87
CA TYR A 14 -34.37 -18.42 -81.91
C TYR A 14 -34.13 -17.24 -80.97
N SER A 15 -35.04 -16.25 -80.97
CA SER A 15 -34.94 -15.12 -80.04
C SER A 15 -35.05 -15.56 -78.58
N ARG A 16 -35.93 -16.51 -78.24
CA ARG A 16 -36.06 -17.01 -76.87
C ARG A 16 -34.84 -17.82 -76.41
N LEU A 17 -34.21 -18.56 -77.33
CA LEU A 17 -33.05 -19.39 -77.02
C LEU A 17 -31.73 -18.60 -76.96
N PHE A 18 -31.58 -17.56 -77.80
CA PHE A 18 -30.31 -16.87 -77.99
C PHE A 18 -30.34 -15.38 -77.60
N ASP A 19 -31.50 -14.80 -77.27
CA ASP A 19 -31.54 -13.47 -76.64
C ASP A 19 -31.27 -13.62 -75.14
N HIS A 20 -29.99 -13.62 -74.79
CA HIS A 20 -29.53 -13.70 -73.41
C HIS A 20 -29.67 -12.38 -72.64
N LYS A 21 -30.15 -11.30 -73.28
CA LYS A 21 -30.30 -9.99 -72.61
C LYS A 21 -31.15 -10.06 -71.34
N PRO A 22 -32.30 -10.75 -71.28
CA PRO A 22 -33.10 -10.82 -70.06
C PRO A 22 -32.35 -11.52 -68.91
N PHE A 23 -31.60 -12.57 -69.23
CA PHE A 23 -30.76 -13.27 -68.26
C PHE A 23 -29.63 -12.37 -67.75
N LEU A 24 -28.82 -11.80 -68.65
CA LEU A 24 -27.72 -10.90 -68.30
C LEU A 24 -28.19 -9.68 -67.52
N GLN A 25 -29.32 -9.08 -67.89
CA GLN A 25 -29.90 -7.97 -67.13
C GLN A 25 -30.35 -8.39 -65.72
N GLY A 26 -30.85 -9.62 -65.56
CA GLY A 26 -31.16 -10.19 -64.25
C GLY A 26 -29.92 -10.32 -63.38
N GLU A 27 -28.85 -10.91 -63.91
CA GLU A 27 -27.57 -11.09 -63.22
C GLU A 27 -26.91 -9.74 -62.87
N ILE A 28 -26.91 -8.77 -63.79
CA ILE A 28 -26.38 -7.42 -63.52
C ILE A 28 -27.17 -6.74 -62.40
N LYS A 29 -28.50 -6.80 -62.42
CA LYS A 29 -29.34 -6.24 -61.36
C LYS A 29 -29.11 -6.93 -60.02
N TYR A 30 -28.97 -8.25 -60.02
CA TYR A 30 -28.66 -9.02 -58.82
C TYR A 30 -27.31 -8.62 -58.25
N PHE A 31 -26.29 -8.50 -59.11
CA PHE A 31 -24.95 -8.06 -58.72
C PHE A 31 -24.97 -6.68 -58.06
N ILE A 32 -25.56 -5.67 -58.70
CA ILE A 32 -25.68 -4.32 -58.13
C ILE A 32 -26.42 -4.35 -56.79
N LYS A 33 -27.54 -5.07 -56.71
CA LYS A 33 -28.34 -5.17 -55.49
C LYS A 33 -27.56 -5.79 -54.33
N GLU A 34 -26.87 -6.92 -54.57
CA GLU A 34 -26.16 -7.62 -53.50
C GLU A 34 -24.86 -6.93 -53.10
N PHE A 35 -24.11 -6.37 -54.05
CA PHE A 35 -22.75 -5.89 -53.82
C PHE A 35 -22.63 -4.38 -53.66
N GLU A 36 -23.59 -3.59 -54.14
CA GLU A 36 -23.59 -2.13 -53.97
C GLU A 36 -24.71 -1.71 -53.01
N GLU A 37 -25.97 -2.02 -53.34
CA GLU A 37 -27.14 -1.50 -52.60
C GLU A 37 -27.26 -2.09 -51.19
N LYS A 38 -27.11 -3.42 -51.02
CA LYS A 38 -27.22 -4.05 -49.69
C LYS A 38 -26.05 -3.72 -48.78
N ARG A 39 -24.84 -3.56 -49.34
CA ARG A 39 -23.64 -3.21 -48.55
C ARG A 39 -23.67 -1.74 -48.13
N ASN A 40 -24.31 -0.87 -48.91
CA ASN A 40 -24.68 0.50 -48.56
C ASN A 40 -23.52 1.27 -47.90
N ASP A 41 -22.33 1.18 -48.48
CA ASP A 41 -21.09 1.82 -48.02
C ASP A 41 -20.73 1.62 -46.54
N ARG A 42 -21.29 0.61 -45.86
CA ARG A 42 -21.06 0.35 -44.44
C ARG A 42 -19.57 0.13 -44.13
N GLU A 43 -18.83 -0.46 -45.06
CA GLU A 43 -17.39 -0.68 -44.91
C GLU A 43 -16.61 0.63 -44.99
N VAL A 44 -17.02 1.53 -45.88
CA VAL A 44 -16.42 2.88 -46.00
C VAL A 44 -16.68 3.67 -44.72
N GLN A 45 -17.92 3.66 -44.22
CA GLN A 45 -18.27 4.30 -42.95
C GLN A 45 -17.42 3.75 -41.78
N ARG A 46 -17.32 2.42 -41.65
CA ARG A 46 -16.46 1.79 -40.63
C ARG A 46 -15.00 2.18 -40.76
N LEU A 47 -14.47 2.30 -41.99
CA LEU A 47 -13.09 2.74 -42.20
C LEU A 47 -12.88 4.18 -41.72
N PHE A 48 -13.85 5.07 -41.96
CA PHE A 48 -13.81 6.44 -41.43
C PHE A 48 -13.89 6.47 -39.90
N GLU A 49 -14.79 5.69 -39.29
CA GLU A 49 -14.89 5.57 -37.83
C GLU A 49 -13.58 5.06 -37.21
N ILE A 50 -12.96 4.04 -37.81
CA ILE A 50 -11.67 3.52 -37.35
C ILE A 50 -10.58 4.59 -37.51
N LEU A 51 -10.55 5.30 -38.64
CA LEU A 51 -9.57 6.35 -38.88
C LEU A 51 -9.69 7.50 -37.88
N GLU A 52 -10.92 7.92 -37.57
CA GLU A 52 -11.23 8.93 -36.57
C GLU A 52 -10.73 8.48 -35.19
N ASN A 53 -11.12 7.28 -34.74
CA ASN A 53 -10.70 6.73 -33.45
C ASN A 53 -9.18 6.61 -33.33
N VAL A 54 -8.51 6.09 -34.37
CA VAL A 54 -7.04 5.94 -34.39
C VAL A 54 -6.36 7.29 -34.33
N THR A 55 -6.90 8.28 -35.05
CA THR A 55 -6.37 9.65 -35.04
C THR A 55 -6.58 10.29 -33.68
N GLU A 56 -7.77 10.21 -33.09
CA GLU A 56 -8.05 10.73 -31.75
C GLU A 56 -7.12 10.13 -30.70
N ILE A 57 -6.96 8.81 -30.69
CA ILE A 57 -6.06 8.11 -29.77
C ILE A 57 -4.62 8.61 -29.95
N ARG A 58 -4.15 8.68 -31.19
CA ARG A 58 -2.79 9.11 -31.51
C ARG A 58 -2.51 10.54 -31.07
N GLU A 59 -3.40 11.48 -31.42
CA GLU A 59 -3.18 12.90 -31.19
C GLU A 59 -3.42 13.32 -29.74
N THR A 60 -4.28 12.63 -28.99
CA THR A 60 -4.73 13.10 -27.66
C THR A 60 -4.41 12.16 -26.50
N GLN A 61 -4.54 10.84 -26.68
CA GLN A 61 -4.51 9.90 -25.56
C GLN A 61 -3.10 9.41 -25.24
N ILE A 62 -2.25 9.17 -26.25
CA ILE A 62 -0.89 8.66 -26.06
C ILE A 62 -0.07 9.61 -25.18
N ASP A 63 0.06 10.87 -25.60
CA ASP A 63 0.80 11.89 -24.86
C ASP A 63 0.27 12.09 -23.44
N ARG A 64 -1.05 12.09 -23.29
CA ARG A 64 -1.71 12.24 -21.98
C ARG A 64 -1.37 11.07 -21.05
N ILE A 65 -1.37 9.84 -21.56
CA ILE A 65 -1.01 8.65 -20.77
C ILE A 65 0.47 8.72 -20.40
N CYS A 66 1.37 9.00 -21.35
CA CYS A 66 2.81 9.09 -21.06
C CYS A 66 3.09 10.11 -19.96
N ARG A 67 2.60 11.35 -20.08
CA ARG A 67 2.81 12.40 -19.08
C ARG A 67 2.23 12.04 -17.71
N ASN A 68 1.03 11.46 -17.68
CA ASN A 68 0.40 11.05 -16.42
C ASN A 68 1.15 9.89 -15.75
N SER A 69 1.61 8.93 -16.55
CA SER A 69 2.39 7.79 -16.08
C SER A 69 3.72 8.26 -15.50
N ASP A 70 4.47 9.10 -16.23
CA ASP A 70 5.75 9.62 -15.76
C ASP A 70 5.61 10.36 -14.43
N GLN A 71 4.59 11.21 -14.28
CA GLN A 71 4.39 11.94 -13.04
C GLN A 71 3.89 11.05 -11.90
N LYS A 72 2.83 10.26 -12.12
CA LYS A 72 2.17 9.53 -11.04
C LYS A 72 2.94 8.28 -10.63
N LEU A 73 3.53 7.56 -11.57
CA LEU A 73 4.31 6.36 -11.27
C LEU A 73 5.61 6.72 -10.57
N CYS A 74 6.34 7.76 -11.01
CA CYS A 74 7.54 8.19 -10.29
C CYS A 74 7.23 8.62 -8.84
N ASN A 75 6.14 9.36 -8.63
CA ASN A 75 5.71 9.72 -7.27
C ASN A 75 5.35 8.49 -6.43
N LEU A 76 4.64 7.52 -7.01
CA LEU A 76 4.30 6.27 -6.34
C LEU A 76 5.55 5.47 -5.96
N THR A 77 6.51 5.36 -6.89
CA THR A 77 7.80 4.69 -6.65
C THR A 77 8.56 5.36 -5.51
N GLY A 78 8.71 6.69 -5.53
CA GLY A 78 9.38 7.42 -4.45
C GLY A 78 8.71 7.23 -3.09
N ASN A 79 7.38 7.26 -3.04
CA ASN A 79 6.63 7.00 -1.81
C ASN A 79 6.83 5.58 -1.29
N LEU A 80 6.86 4.59 -2.19
CA LEU A 80 7.14 3.19 -1.84
C LEU A 80 8.57 3.01 -1.32
N GLU A 81 9.56 3.63 -1.94
CA GLU A 81 10.96 3.59 -1.50
C GLU A 81 11.12 4.19 -0.10
N VAL A 82 10.45 5.32 0.19
CA VAL A 82 10.44 5.94 1.52
C VAL A 82 9.78 5.00 2.54
N ALA A 83 8.61 4.45 2.24
CA ALA A 83 7.92 3.52 3.12
C ALA A 83 8.76 2.27 3.41
N LEU A 84 9.39 1.70 2.39
CA LEU A 84 10.27 0.54 2.51
C LEU A 84 11.52 0.88 3.34
N SER A 85 12.11 2.06 3.14
CA SER A 85 13.22 2.54 3.98
C SER A 85 12.82 2.68 5.44
N MET A 86 11.61 3.17 5.73
CA MET A 86 11.09 3.26 7.09
C MET A 86 10.90 1.88 7.72
N CYS A 87 10.30 0.92 6.99
CA CYS A 87 10.16 -0.45 7.44
C CYS A 87 11.51 -1.09 7.77
N ASN A 88 12.50 -0.94 6.89
CA ASN A 88 13.85 -1.47 7.14
C ASN A 88 14.50 -0.84 8.37
N LYS A 89 14.35 0.48 8.58
CA LYS A 89 14.86 1.15 9.79
C LYS A 89 14.22 0.62 11.07
N ILE A 90 12.93 0.28 11.04
CA ILE A 90 12.23 -0.31 12.20
C ILE A 90 12.80 -1.70 12.49
N LEU A 91 12.96 -2.54 11.46
CA LEU A 91 13.54 -3.88 11.60
C LEU A 91 14.98 -3.82 12.13
N GLU A 92 15.82 -2.94 11.57
CA GLU A 92 17.19 -2.74 12.06
C GLU A 92 17.23 -2.22 13.51
N ALA A 93 16.26 -1.38 13.90
CA ALA A 93 16.17 -0.90 15.28
C ALA A 93 15.78 -2.03 16.24
N GLU A 94 14.86 -2.91 15.84
CA GLU A 94 14.55 -4.11 16.62
C GLU A 94 15.78 -5.02 16.79
N ASP A 95 16.55 -5.24 15.71
CA ASP A 95 17.77 -6.06 15.77
C ASP A 95 18.88 -5.44 16.63
N LYS A 96 18.99 -4.11 16.65
CA LYS A 96 20.02 -3.37 17.43
C LYS A 96 19.68 -3.24 18.91
N ILE A 97 18.39 -3.26 19.27
CA ILE A 97 17.99 -3.27 20.67
C ILE A 97 18.16 -4.71 21.18
N ASN A 98 19.35 -5.03 21.69
CA ASN A 98 19.54 -6.22 22.51
C ASN A 98 18.85 -5.99 23.87
N VAL A 99 17.51 -6.04 23.87
CA VAL A 99 16.64 -5.75 25.02
C VAL A 99 17.10 -6.53 26.26
N ALA A 100 17.62 -7.74 26.07
CA ALA A 100 18.14 -8.58 27.15
C ALA A 100 19.35 -7.96 27.88
N GLU A 101 20.25 -7.31 27.14
CA GLU A 101 21.50 -6.75 27.67
C GLU A 101 21.27 -5.40 28.38
N ASP A 102 20.50 -4.49 27.76
CA ASP A 102 20.09 -3.21 28.37
C ASP A 102 19.24 -3.42 29.64
N LEU A 103 18.34 -4.41 29.63
CA LEU A 103 17.57 -4.74 30.84
C LEU A 103 18.45 -5.32 31.95
N SER A 104 19.50 -6.08 31.62
CA SER A 104 20.43 -6.66 32.59
C SER A 104 21.26 -5.57 33.28
N GLU A 105 21.81 -4.64 32.52
CA GLU A 105 22.58 -3.51 33.05
C GLU A 105 21.71 -2.62 33.96
N ARG A 106 20.50 -2.25 33.50
CA ARG A 106 19.55 -1.48 34.30
C ARG A 106 19.07 -2.21 35.56
N ARG A 107 19.03 -3.55 35.55
CA ARG A 107 18.71 -4.35 36.74
C ARG A 107 19.88 -4.31 37.74
N LYS A 108 21.12 -4.48 37.27
CA LYS A 108 22.32 -4.38 38.12
C LYS A 108 22.46 -3.00 38.75
N GLN A 109 22.21 -1.93 37.99
CA GLN A 109 22.27 -0.57 38.51
C GLN A 109 21.26 -0.34 39.64
N ARG A 110 19.99 -0.73 39.43
CA ARG A 110 18.95 -0.66 40.48
C ARG A 110 19.29 -1.51 41.70
N GLN A 111 19.91 -2.68 41.51
CA GLN A 111 20.35 -3.51 42.62
C GLN A 111 21.45 -2.80 43.45
N CYS A 112 22.44 -2.21 42.80
CA CYS A 112 23.50 -1.45 43.50
C CYS A 112 22.93 -0.23 44.26
N GLU A 113 21.99 0.49 43.65
CA GLU A 113 21.29 1.62 44.30
C GLU A 113 20.49 1.14 45.51
N TRP A 114 19.78 0.02 45.39
CA TRP A 114 19.02 -0.58 46.49
C TRP A 114 19.93 -1.03 47.64
N GLU A 115 21.06 -1.67 47.34
CA GLU A 115 22.04 -2.09 48.34
C GLU A 115 22.62 -0.89 49.10
N LYS A 116 22.96 0.20 48.40
CA LYS A 116 23.42 1.44 49.02
C LYS A 116 22.35 2.07 49.91
N PHE A 117 21.10 2.12 49.45
CA PHE A 117 19.99 2.65 50.23
C PHE A 117 19.77 1.84 51.50
N MET A 118 19.74 0.51 51.39
CA MET A 118 19.59 -0.39 52.55
C MET A 118 20.75 -0.25 53.52
N GLN A 119 21.97 -0.05 53.04
CA GLN A 119 23.12 0.19 53.90
C GLN A 119 23.00 1.52 54.65
N ASP A 120 22.64 2.62 53.96
CA ASP A 120 22.44 3.93 54.60
C ASP A 120 21.33 3.89 55.68
N ILE A 121 20.25 3.15 55.44
CA ILE A 121 19.20 2.94 56.44
C ILE A 121 19.76 2.19 57.66
N LYS A 122 20.50 1.09 57.47
CA LYS A 122 21.12 0.34 58.57
C LYS A 122 22.06 1.23 59.38
N ASP A 123 22.91 2.01 58.71
CA ASP A 123 23.88 2.89 59.36
C ASP A 123 23.19 4.03 60.13
N LYS A 124 22.06 4.54 59.63
CA LYS A 124 21.25 5.54 60.35
C LYS A 124 20.58 4.94 61.58
N THR A 125 19.98 3.76 61.46
CA THR A 125 19.36 3.08 62.60
C THR A 125 20.38 2.77 63.69
N ALA A 126 21.55 2.22 63.33
CA ALA A 126 22.61 1.92 64.29
C ALA A 126 23.09 3.18 65.03
N ARG A 127 23.31 4.30 64.32
CA ARG A 127 23.68 5.57 64.93
C ARG A 127 22.61 6.11 65.88
N MET A 128 21.33 5.96 65.53
CA MET A 128 20.24 6.35 66.41
C MET A 128 20.26 5.50 67.69
N ASP A 129 20.36 4.18 67.56
CA ASP A 129 20.40 3.26 68.70
C ASP A 129 21.58 3.56 69.64
N GLU A 130 22.78 3.81 69.09
CA GLU A 130 23.95 4.20 69.87
C GLU A 130 23.73 5.51 70.62
N ALA A 131 23.12 6.52 69.98
CA ALA A 131 22.80 7.80 70.60
C ALA A 131 21.76 7.65 71.71
N PHE A 132 20.74 6.81 71.51
CA PHE A 132 19.74 6.49 72.53
C PHE A 132 20.38 5.79 73.73
N GLN A 133 21.20 4.77 73.52
CA GLN A 133 21.91 4.08 74.59
C GLN A 133 22.86 5.01 75.35
N GLN A 134 23.53 5.93 74.66
CA GLN A 134 24.39 6.91 75.30
C GLN A 134 23.60 7.85 76.19
N LYS A 135 22.45 8.34 75.72
CA LYS A 135 21.55 9.18 76.52
C LYS A 135 20.97 8.43 77.71
N GLU A 136 20.61 7.16 77.54
CA GLU A 136 20.16 6.30 78.63
C GLU A 136 21.24 6.16 79.71
N ARG A 137 22.49 5.90 79.33
CA ARG A 137 23.63 5.85 80.27
C ARG A 137 23.83 7.16 81.01
N GLU A 138 23.81 8.30 80.30
CA GLU A 138 23.93 9.63 80.90
C GLU A 138 22.84 9.90 81.94
N VAL A 139 21.60 9.50 81.65
CA VAL A 139 20.47 9.63 82.57
C VAL A 139 20.67 8.73 83.80
N ILE A 140 21.04 7.46 83.60
CA ILE A 140 21.31 6.51 84.69
C ILE A 140 22.43 7.04 85.59
N ASP A 141 23.54 7.52 85.03
CA ASP A 141 24.67 8.05 85.78
C ASP A 141 24.29 9.34 86.53
N HIS A 142 23.47 10.22 85.92
CA HIS A 142 22.97 11.42 86.57
C HIS A 142 22.13 11.08 87.82
N PHE A 143 21.21 10.14 87.70
CA PHE A 143 20.41 9.67 88.84
C PHE A 143 21.26 8.97 89.90
N ARG A 144 22.26 8.18 89.51
CA ARG A 144 23.22 7.56 90.45
C ARG A 144 23.96 8.61 91.27
N CYS A 145 24.53 9.63 90.61
CA CYS A 145 25.24 10.72 91.30
C CYS A 145 24.32 11.54 92.22
N LEU A 146 23.06 11.77 91.83
CA LEU A 146 22.07 12.42 92.71
C LEU A 146 21.78 11.55 93.93
N GLN A 147 21.61 10.24 93.75
CA GLN A 147 21.36 9.31 94.83
C GLN A 147 22.52 9.25 95.82
N GLU A 148 23.77 9.23 95.34
CA GLU A 148 24.98 9.30 96.18
C GLU A 148 25.07 10.61 96.98
N LYS A 149 24.70 11.74 96.38
CA LYS A 149 24.68 13.05 97.07
C LYS A 149 23.57 13.17 98.12
N LEU A 150 22.49 12.42 97.96
CA LEU A 150 21.35 12.38 98.87
C LEU A 150 21.53 11.35 100.00
N GLN A 151 22.52 10.47 99.92
CA GLN A 151 22.87 9.58 101.03
C GLN A 151 23.51 10.42 102.15
N PRO A 152 22.96 10.39 103.38
CA PRO A 152 23.56 11.12 104.50
C PRO A 152 24.94 10.54 104.82
N LYS A 153 25.94 11.40 105.04
CA LYS A 153 27.20 10.98 105.66
C LYS A 153 26.85 10.39 107.02
N ALA A 154 27.09 9.09 107.19
CA ALA A 154 27.02 8.44 108.49
C ALA A 154 28.02 9.13 109.44
N GLU A 155 27.51 9.69 110.53
CA GLU A 155 28.27 10.01 111.74
C GLU A 155 28.74 8.73 112.45
#